data_AF-A0A317MFW0-F1
#
_entry.id   AF-A0A317MFW0-F1
#
_cell.length_a   1.000
_cell.length_b   1.000
_cell.length_c   1.000
_cell.angle_alpha   90.00
_cell.angle_beta   90.00
_cell.angle_gamma   90.00
#
_symmetry.space_group_name_H-M   'P 1'
#
loop_
_entity.id
_entity.type
_entity.pdbx_description
1 polymer ?
#
loop_
_entity_poly.entity_id
_entity_poly.type
_entity_poly.pdbx_seq_one_letter_code
_entity_poly.pdbx_strand_id
1 'polypeptide(L)'
;MTFRARGLYASSSKERGGFRRGPWMFLGGVLVLALVVLTALSVLGNMTVNQSDRADSFSGVSALEIDNSTGGEVLLRGGTGDEVTVDRKLRGSPLSEPDEDIEAEGGTLEIDTDCSGLPLFNSCSVDYEVTVPTGTHVTLETISGRVSVENLEGDLSVETTSGAVDVSEHSGAVDVESVSGNVVLDGVEGAARAHTVSGRITASGEGPLLDVSSTSAEILAEDFTADEIRAESVSGALELGGGFTTLEAVTTSGAVRARTTDPFDLLSVETVSGGVVATVPDGEYEVTGESVSGQRDFGVGTGGGDGRIDVNTTSGTVRVES
;
A
#
# COMPACT_ATOMS: atom_id res chain seq x y z
N MET A 1 2.73 66.43 83.62
CA MET A 1 3.23 67.26 82.51
C MET A 1 2.56 66.82 81.23
N THR A 2 2.00 67.78 80.51
CA THR A 2 1.38 67.72 79.20
C THR A 2 2.36 67.26 78.11
N PHE A 3 1.90 66.45 77.15
CA PHE A 3 2.19 66.68 75.73
C PHE A 3 1.15 65.96 74.87
N ARG A 4 0.22 66.74 74.31
CA ARG A 4 -0.64 66.35 73.19
C ARG A 4 0.12 66.67 71.91
N ALA A 5 0.30 65.70 71.03
CA ALA A 5 0.61 65.95 69.62
C ALA A 5 -0.49 65.28 68.77
N ARG A 6 -1.28 66.11 68.10
CA ARG A 6 -2.23 65.71 67.05
C ARG A 6 -1.48 65.71 65.72
N GLY A 7 -1.41 64.55 65.07
CA GLY A 7 -1.05 64.42 63.66
C GLY A 7 -2.19 63.71 62.93
N LEU A 8 -2.97 64.46 62.16
CA LEU A 8 -4.02 63.93 61.27
C LEU A 8 -3.34 63.38 60.01
N TYR A 9 -3.36 62.07 59.82
CA TYR A 9 -3.05 61.42 58.55
C TYR A 9 -4.38 61.13 57.82
N ALA A 10 -4.49 61.65 56.60
CA ALA A 10 -5.59 61.39 55.69
C ALA A 10 -5.59 59.91 55.26
N SER A 11 -6.69 59.19 55.51
CA SER A 11 -6.86 57.83 55.03
C SER A 11 -7.30 57.84 53.57
N SER A 12 -6.40 57.44 52.68
CA SER A 12 -6.71 57.06 51.31
C SER A 12 -7.43 55.70 51.33
N SER A 13 -8.73 55.69 51.04
CA SER A 13 -9.54 54.47 50.90
C SER A 13 -9.24 53.80 49.57
N LYS A 14 -8.29 52.86 49.58
CA LYS A 14 -8.03 51.96 48.45
C LYS A 14 -9.06 50.83 48.52
N GLU A 15 -10.14 50.94 47.73
CA GLU A 15 -11.10 49.86 47.56
C GLU A 15 -10.40 48.63 46.97
N ARG A 16 -10.53 47.49 47.67
CA ARG A 16 -10.03 46.20 47.19
C ARG A 16 -11.05 45.64 46.19
N GLY A 17 -10.76 45.75 44.90
CA GLY A 17 -11.46 45.01 43.85
C GLY A 17 -11.30 43.51 44.11
N GLY A 18 -12.36 42.88 44.64
CA GLY A 18 -12.40 41.44 44.86
C GLY A 18 -12.39 40.71 43.53
N PHE A 19 -11.22 40.19 43.14
CA PHE A 19 -11.10 39.29 41.99
C PHE A 19 -11.95 38.04 42.30
N ARG A 20 -13.11 37.92 41.64
CA ARG A 20 -14.06 36.83 41.85
C ARG A 20 -13.40 35.52 41.41
N ARG A 21 -12.79 34.80 42.34
CA ARG A 21 -12.12 33.49 42.10
C ARG A 21 -13.10 32.36 41.69
N GLY A 22 -14.40 32.63 41.68
CA GLY A 22 -15.45 31.64 41.41
C GLY A 22 -15.41 31.04 39.99
N PRO A 23 -15.47 31.83 38.90
CA PRO A 23 -15.63 31.28 37.55
C PRO A 23 -14.43 30.45 37.08
N TRP A 24 -13.21 30.84 37.46
CA TRP A 24 -11.98 30.17 37.04
C TRP A 24 -11.77 28.81 37.72
N MET A 25 -12.22 28.65 38.97
CA MET A 25 -12.19 27.35 39.64
C MET A 25 -13.20 26.36 39.05
N PHE A 26 -14.38 26.84 38.63
CA PHE A 26 -15.34 26.00 37.91
C PHE A 26 -14.80 25.56 36.55
N LEU A 27 -14.20 26.48 35.77
CA LEU A 27 -13.62 26.15 34.47
C LEU A 27 -12.47 25.14 34.58
N GLY A 28 -11.57 25.34 35.57
CA GLY A 28 -10.48 24.40 35.85
C GLY A 28 -10.98 23.03 36.32
N GLY A 29 -12.03 22.98 37.13
CA GLY A 29 -12.66 21.72 37.56
C GLY A 29 -13.28 20.95 36.39
N VAL A 30 -13.97 21.63 35.47
CA VAL A 30 -14.54 21.02 34.26
C VAL A 30 -13.44 20.49 33.35
N LEU A 31 -12.35 21.23 33.16
CA LEU A 31 -11.21 20.78 32.34
C LEU A 31 -10.55 19.53 32.94
N VAL A 32 -10.32 19.49 34.26
CA VAL A 32 -9.73 18.33 34.93
C VAL A 32 -10.67 17.13 34.85
N LEU A 33 -11.97 17.33 35.04
CA LEU A 33 -12.95 16.24 34.90
C LEU A 33 -13.01 15.72 33.46
N ALA A 34 -12.99 16.61 32.46
CA ALA A 34 -12.92 16.22 31.06
C ALA A 34 -11.64 15.44 30.75
N LEU A 35 -10.48 15.87 31.28
CA LEU A 35 -9.23 15.14 31.14
C LEU A 35 -9.27 13.76 31.82
N VAL A 36 -9.82 13.65 33.03
CA VAL A 36 -9.97 12.36 33.73
C VAL A 36 -10.93 11.43 33.01
N VAL A 37 -12.03 11.97 32.45
CA VAL A 37 -12.96 11.19 31.64
C VAL A 37 -12.29 10.75 30.33
N LEU A 38 -11.55 11.63 29.66
CA LEU A 38 -10.80 11.30 28.43
C LEU A 38 -9.72 10.25 28.70
N THR A 39 -8.98 10.34 29.81
CA THR A 39 -7.96 9.34 30.16
C THR A 39 -8.60 8.02 30.58
N ALA A 40 -9.70 8.04 31.33
CA ALA A 40 -10.43 6.84 31.68
C ALA A 40 -11.02 6.15 30.42
N LEU A 41 -11.61 6.93 29.50
CA LEU A 41 -12.10 6.43 28.22
C LEU A 41 -10.97 5.89 27.35
N SER A 42 -9.81 6.55 27.32
CA SER A 42 -8.63 6.07 26.58
C SER A 42 -8.08 4.78 27.17
N VAL A 43 -7.99 4.66 28.50
CA VAL A 43 -7.55 3.41 29.16
C VAL A 43 -8.56 2.28 28.91
N LEU A 44 -9.86 2.55 29.01
CA LEU A 44 -10.90 1.56 28.74
C LEU A 44 -10.99 1.16 27.27
N GLY A 45 -10.83 2.12 26.36
CA GLY A 45 -10.78 1.87 24.93
C GLY A 45 -9.54 1.08 24.52
N ASN A 46 -8.42 1.22 25.22
CA ASN A 46 -7.18 0.48 24.89
C ASN A 46 -7.01 -0.84 25.67
N MET A 47 -7.94 -1.17 26.58
CA MET A 47 -7.99 -2.50 27.18
C MET A 47 -8.68 -3.44 26.19
N THR A 48 -7.91 -4.33 25.55
CA THR A 48 -8.46 -5.47 24.81
C THR A 48 -9.06 -6.45 25.82
N VAL A 49 -10.39 -6.46 25.95
CA VAL A 49 -11.10 -7.25 26.97
C VAL A 49 -11.72 -8.51 26.37
N ASN A 50 -12.01 -8.51 25.07
CA ASN A 50 -12.64 -9.65 24.41
C ASN A 50 -11.75 -10.15 23.26
N GLN A 51 -11.32 -11.40 23.38
CA GLN A 51 -10.67 -12.14 22.31
C GLN A 51 -11.49 -13.40 22.06
N SER A 52 -11.89 -13.61 20.81
CA SER A 52 -12.59 -14.82 20.40
C SER A 52 -12.01 -15.35 19.11
N ASP A 53 -11.78 -16.66 19.09
CA ASP A 53 -11.37 -17.40 17.90
C ASP A 53 -12.61 -18.12 17.33
N ARG A 54 -12.81 -18.03 16.02
CA ARG A 54 -13.89 -18.71 15.30
C ARG A 54 -13.33 -19.41 14.07
N ALA A 55 -13.95 -20.50 13.68
CA ALA A 55 -13.57 -21.29 12.51
C ALA A 55 -14.84 -21.79 11.83
N ASP A 56 -15.00 -21.46 10.55
CA ASP A 56 -16.13 -21.90 9.72
C ASP A 56 -15.62 -22.51 8.41
N SER A 57 -16.41 -23.39 7.80
CA SER A 57 -16.08 -24.06 6.54
C SER A 57 -17.26 -24.01 5.57
N PHE A 58 -16.99 -23.66 4.32
CA PHE A 58 -18.00 -23.47 3.28
C PHE A 58 -17.67 -24.33 2.06
N SER A 59 -18.64 -25.11 1.58
CA SER A 59 -18.49 -25.97 0.39
C SER A 59 -19.13 -25.34 -0.84
N GLY A 60 -18.59 -25.65 -2.02
CA GLY A 60 -19.15 -25.18 -3.30
C GLY A 60 -18.95 -23.69 -3.57
N VAL A 61 -17.93 -23.09 -2.93
CA VAL A 61 -17.55 -21.69 -3.13
C VAL A 61 -16.57 -21.59 -4.29
N SER A 62 -16.93 -20.83 -5.32
CA SER A 62 -16.08 -20.52 -6.48
C SER A 62 -15.53 -19.10 -6.47
N ALA A 63 -16.15 -18.20 -5.71
CA ALA A 63 -15.71 -16.82 -5.52
C ALA A 63 -15.70 -16.47 -4.02
N LEU A 64 -14.65 -15.81 -3.57
CA LEU A 64 -14.49 -15.31 -2.21
C LEU A 64 -14.29 -13.80 -2.26
N GLU A 65 -15.10 -13.07 -1.50
CA GLU A 65 -15.03 -11.62 -1.37
C GLU A 65 -14.83 -11.28 0.11
N ILE A 66 -13.79 -10.51 0.43
CA ILE A 66 -13.46 -10.09 1.80
C ILE A 66 -13.32 -8.57 1.84
N ASP A 67 -14.22 -7.87 2.55
CA ASP A 67 -14.01 -6.49 2.99
C ASP A 67 -13.60 -6.50 4.46
N ASN A 68 -12.31 -6.25 4.71
CA ASN A 68 -11.78 -6.05 6.05
C ASN A 68 -11.44 -4.59 6.29
N SER A 69 -12.45 -3.84 6.71
CA SER A 69 -12.35 -2.44 7.15
C SER A 69 -11.72 -2.27 8.55
N THR A 70 -11.06 -3.31 9.08
CA THR A 70 -10.34 -3.28 10.36
C THR A 70 -8.81 -3.16 10.18
N GLY A 71 -8.08 -3.09 11.29
CA GLY A 71 -6.61 -3.08 11.29
C GLY A 71 -5.95 -4.46 11.39
N GLY A 72 -6.72 -5.55 11.31
CA GLY A 72 -6.18 -6.92 11.39
C GLY A 72 -5.60 -7.41 10.07
N GLU A 73 -4.81 -8.48 10.13
CA GLU A 73 -4.17 -9.07 8.94
C GLU A 73 -5.08 -10.06 8.22
N VAL A 74 -4.93 -10.19 6.89
CA VAL A 74 -5.60 -11.21 6.09
C VAL A 74 -4.52 -12.09 5.45
N LEU A 75 -4.49 -13.35 5.87
CA LEU A 75 -3.65 -14.39 5.31
C LEU A 75 -4.51 -15.33 4.46
N LEU A 76 -4.24 -15.40 3.18
CA LEU A 76 -4.93 -16.24 2.21
C LEU A 76 -3.98 -17.33 1.72
N ARG A 77 -4.45 -18.58 1.70
CA ARG A 77 -3.68 -19.72 1.21
C ARG A 77 -4.48 -20.54 0.21
N GLY A 78 -3.84 -20.94 -0.89
CA GLY A 78 -4.40 -22.00 -1.72
C GLY A 78 -4.29 -23.36 -1.03
N GLY A 79 -5.33 -24.18 -1.17
CA GLY A 79 -5.44 -25.50 -0.58
C GLY A 79 -5.99 -26.53 -1.56
N THR A 80 -5.66 -27.80 -1.33
CA THR A 80 -6.08 -28.93 -2.18
C THR A 80 -7.46 -29.47 -1.83
N GLY A 81 -8.19 -28.82 -0.92
CA GLY A 81 -9.53 -29.22 -0.50
C GLY A 81 -10.61 -28.63 -1.40
N ASP A 82 -11.86 -29.06 -1.19
CA ASP A 82 -13.03 -28.58 -1.93
C ASP A 82 -13.87 -27.56 -1.13
N GLU A 83 -13.37 -27.14 0.04
CA GLU A 83 -14.04 -26.23 0.97
C GLU A 83 -13.15 -25.02 1.25
N VAL A 84 -13.78 -23.84 1.36
CA VAL A 84 -13.13 -22.65 1.91
C VAL A 84 -13.18 -22.73 3.43
N THR A 85 -12.02 -22.63 4.08
CA THR A 85 -11.91 -22.60 5.55
C THR A 85 -11.56 -21.19 5.99
N VAL A 86 -12.31 -20.64 6.95
CA VAL A 86 -12.16 -19.29 7.46
C VAL A 86 -11.89 -19.36 8.96
N ASP A 87 -10.63 -19.26 9.34
CA ASP A 87 -10.18 -19.09 10.72
C ASP A 87 -10.01 -17.61 11.01
N ARG A 88 -10.49 -17.16 12.17
CA ARG A 88 -10.48 -15.73 12.50
C ARG A 88 -10.34 -15.43 13.97
N LYS A 89 -9.64 -14.35 14.27
CA LYS A 89 -9.32 -13.91 15.61
C LYS A 89 -9.78 -12.48 15.84
N LEU A 90 -10.92 -12.37 16.50
CA LEU A 90 -11.55 -11.09 16.80
C LEU A 90 -10.97 -10.49 18.08
N ARG A 91 -10.54 -9.23 18.01
CA ARG A 91 -10.11 -8.43 19.16
C ARG A 91 -10.94 -7.17 19.24
N GLY A 92 -11.53 -6.93 20.40
CA GLY A 92 -12.34 -5.74 20.66
C GLY A 92 -12.20 -5.22 22.08
N SER A 93 -12.80 -4.06 22.31
CA SER A 93 -12.93 -3.43 23.62
C SER A 93 -14.41 -3.12 23.90
N PRO A 94 -14.81 -2.85 25.15
CA PRO A 94 -16.19 -2.49 25.48
C PRO A 94 -16.72 -1.20 24.80
N LEU A 95 -15.85 -0.45 24.12
CA LEU A 95 -16.20 0.78 23.40
C LEU A 95 -16.09 0.63 21.86
N SER A 96 -15.52 -0.47 21.39
CA SER A 96 -15.33 -0.80 19.96
C SER A 96 -15.37 -2.32 19.80
N GLU A 97 -16.47 -2.84 19.26
CA GLU A 97 -16.71 -4.27 19.08
C GLU A 97 -16.72 -4.60 17.57
N PRO A 98 -16.08 -5.71 17.16
CA PRO A 98 -16.11 -6.15 15.77
C PRO A 98 -17.50 -6.63 15.39
N ASP A 99 -18.03 -6.09 14.30
CA ASP A 99 -19.23 -6.57 13.62
C ASP A 99 -18.77 -7.35 12.39
N GLU A 100 -19.32 -8.55 12.23
CA GLU A 100 -18.91 -9.47 11.17
C GLU A 100 -20.18 -10.06 10.54
N ASP A 101 -20.28 -9.90 9.22
CA ASP A 101 -21.33 -10.47 8.40
C ASP A 101 -20.70 -11.47 7.41
N ILE A 102 -21.21 -12.70 7.40
CA ILE A 102 -20.72 -13.76 6.52
C ILE A 102 -21.92 -14.37 5.80
N GLU A 103 -21.95 -14.21 4.48
CA GLU A 103 -23.02 -14.72 3.63
C GLU A 103 -22.47 -15.66 2.57
N ALA A 104 -23.15 -16.79 2.36
CA ALA A 104 -22.80 -17.75 1.32
C ALA A 104 -24.02 -17.96 0.41
N GLU A 105 -24.05 -17.27 -0.73
CA GLU A 105 -25.13 -17.36 -1.71
C GLU A 105 -24.57 -17.55 -3.13
N GLY A 106 -25.20 -18.42 -3.92
CA GLY A 106 -24.88 -18.54 -5.36
C GLY A 106 -23.49 -19.06 -5.71
N GLY A 107 -22.72 -19.58 -4.73
CA GLY A 107 -21.32 -19.99 -4.92
C GLY A 107 -20.30 -18.89 -4.62
N THR A 108 -20.76 -17.74 -4.13
CA THR A 108 -19.92 -16.67 -3.58
C THR A 108 -19.97 -16.73 -2.05
N LEU A 109 -18.81 -16.58 -1.41
CA LEU A 109 -18.69 -16.35 0.03
C LEU A 109 -18.26 -14.90 0.23
N GLU A 110 -19.12 -14.10 0.86
CA GLU A 110 -18.90 -12.69 1.17
C GLU A 110 -18.62 -12.57 2.67
N ILE A 111 -17.56 -11.85 3.02
CA ILE A 111 -17.12 -11.61 4.40
C ILE A 111 -16.93 -10.10 4.56
N ASP A 112 -17.87 -9.46 5.26
CA ASP A 112 -17.81 -8.05 5.60
C ASP A 112 -17.46 -7.88 7.07
N THR A 113 -16.44 -7.07 7.34
CA THR A 113 -15.96 -6.84 8.70
C THR A 113 -15.73 -5.37 8.97
N ASP A 114 -16.48 -4.85 9.95
CA ASP A 114 -16.31 -3.51 10.45
C ASP A 114 -16.20 -3.45 11.97
N CYS A 115 -15.87 -2.26 12.47
CA CYS A 115 -15.75 -2.01 13.89
C CYS A 115 -16.80 -0.99 14.31
N SER A 116 -17.87 -1.47 14.93
CA SER A 116 -18.90 -0.62 15.52
C SER A 116 -18.36 0.05 16.80
N GLY A 117 -18.54 1.38 16.95
CA GLY A 117 -18.06 2.08 18.15
C GLY A 117 -17.85 3.59 18.02
N LEU A 118 -17.12 4.15 18.99
CA LEU A 118 -16.78 5.59 19.01
C LEU A 118 -15.53 5.88 18.15
N PRO A 119 -15.56 6.84 17.20
CA PRO A 119 -14.51 7.06 16.18
C PRO A 119 -13.14 7.52 16.71
N LEU A 120 -12.98 7.71 18.03
CA LEU A 120 -11.72 8.10 18.66
C LEU A 120 -10.99 6.91 19.35
N PHE A 121 -11.57 5.70 19.30
CA PHE A 121 -11.02 4.51 19.95
C PHE A 121 -10.91 3.37 18.94
N ASN A 122 -9.69 3.08 18.48
CA ASN A 122 -9.38 2.21 17.35
C ASN A 122 -8.75 0.86 17.75
N SER A 123 -9.17 0.29 18.89
CA SER A 123 -8.60 -0.96 19.41
C SER A 123 -9.26 -2.25 18.88
N CYS A 124 -10.05 -2.13 17.83
CA CYS A 124 -10.75 -3.24 17.19
C CYS A 124 -9.96 -3.74 15.97
N SER A 125 -9.74 -5.05 15.90
CA SER A 125 -9.04 -5.70 14.80
C SER A 125 -9.51 -7.15 14.64
N VAL A 126 -9.63 -7.59 13.39
CA VAL A 126 -9.96 -8.98 13.07
C VAL A 126 -8.89 -9.53 12.14
N ASP A 127 -8.16 -10.53 12.62
CA ASP A 127 -7.20 -11.27 11.80
C ASP A 127 -7.92 -12.44 11.14
N TYR A 128 -7.71 -12.63 9.84
CA TYR A 128 -8.26 -13.72 9.03
C TYR A 128 -7.13 -14.63 8.54
N GLU A 129 -7.33 -15.94 8.66
CA GLU A 129 -6.56 -16.98 7.98
C GLU A 129 -7.55 -17.80 7.15
N VAL A 130 -7.50 -17.63 5.84
CA VAL A 130 -8.44 -18.23 4.89
C VAL A 130 -7.71 -19.20 3.97
N THR A 131 -8.21 -20.42 3.88
CA THR A 131 -7.73 -21.42 2.90
C THR A 131 -8.79 -21.64 1.84
N VAL A 132 -8.45 -21.49 0.57
CA VAL A 132 -9.39 -21.62 -0.55
C VAL A 132 -9.03 -22.79 -1.48
N PRO A 133 -10.01 -23.47 -2.10
CA PRO A 133 -9.77 -24.44 -3.16
C PRO A 133 -9.04 -23.86 -4.37
N THR A 134 -8.45 -24.73 -5.17
CA THR A 134 -7.88 -24.38 -6.48
C THR A 134 -8.97 -23.88 -7.43
N GLY A 135 -8.71 -22.79 -8.14
CA GLY A 135 -9.62 -22.15 -9.10
C GLY A 135 -10.61 -21.16 -8.47
N THR A 136 -10.53 -20.90 -7.17
CA THR A 136 -11.34 -19.87 -6.50
C THR A 136 -10.87 -18.48 -6.93
N HIS A 137 -11.80 -17.62 -7.34
CA HIS A 137 -11.52 -16.21 -7.61
C HIS A 137 -11.62 -15.45 -6.29
N VAL A 138 -10.66 -14.59 -6.00
CA VAL A 138 -10.62 -13.89 -4.71
C VAL A 138 -10.53 -12.38 -4.91
N THR A 139 -11.45 -11.66 -4.28
CA THR A 139 -11.44 -10.20 -4.15
C THR A 139 -11.23 -9.85 -2.68
N LEU A 140 -10.26 -8.98 -2.40
CA LEU A 140 -9.92 -8.59 -1.04
C LEU A 140 -9.75 -7.07 -0.96
N GLU A 141 -10.55 -6.44 -0.10
CA GLU A 141 -10.47 -5.03 0.20
C GLU A 141 -10.03 -4.83 1.67
N THR A 142 -9.04 -3.97 1.91
CA THR A 142 -8.67 -3.60 3.28
C THR A 142 -8.13 -2.19 3.41
N ILE A 143 -8.41 -1.54 4.54
CA ILE A 143 -7.91 -0.17 4.77
C ILE A 143 -6.44 -0.20 5.22
N SER A 144 -6.12 -1.01 6.23
CA SER A 144 -4.82 -0.94 6.92
C SER A 144 -4.17 -2.30 7.19
N GLY A 145 -4.94 -3.39 7.03
CA GLY A 145 -4.46 -4.74 7.25
C GLY A 145 -3.32 -5.11 6.30
N ARG A 146 -2.37 -5.92 6.77
CA ARG A 146 -1.46 -6.60 5.85
C ARG A 146 -2.24 -7.68 5.12
N VAL A 147 -2.03 -7.79 3.82
CA VAL A 147 -2.52 -8.88 2.99
C VAL A 147 -1.33 -9.77 2.64
N SER A 148 -1.45 -11.06 2.94
CA SER A 148 -0.48 -12.08 2.55
C SER A 148 -1.19 -13.19 1.81
N VAL A 149 -0.81 -13.44 0.57
CA VAL A 149 -1.35 -14.51 -0.28
C VAL A 149 -0.24 -15.49 -0.61
N GLU A 150 -0.49 -16.78 -0.37
CA GLU A 150 0.48 -17.85 -0.60
C GLU A 150 -0.16 -18.97 -1.45
N ASN A 151 0.52 -19.40 -2.50
CA ASN A 151 0.18 -20.62 -3.26
C ASN A 151 -1.26 -20.64 -3.80
N LEU A 152 -1.79 -19.49 -4.23
CA LEU A 152 -3.15 -19.38 -4.76
C LEU A 152 -3.17 -19.72 -6.26
N GLU A 153 -4.11 -20.58 -6.65
CA GLU A 153 -4.40 -20.90 -8.05
C GLU A 153 -5.77 -20.33 -8.42
N GLY A 154 -5.82 -19.26 -9.20
CA GLY A 154 -7.05 -18.52 -9.52
C GLY A 154 -6.79 -17.04 -9.76
N ASP A 155 -7.83 -16.28 -10.10
CA ASP A 155 -7.69 -14.83 -10.25
C ASP A 155 -7.76 -14.14 -8.88
N LEU A 156 -6.88 -13.16 -8.66
CA LEU A 156 -6.74 -12.40 -7.41
C LEU A 156 -6.87 -10.91 -7.69
N SER A 157 -7.76 -10.24 -6.95
CA SER A 157 -7.91 -8.78 -6.91
C SER A 157 -7.72 -8.29 -5.48
N VAL A 158 -6.79 -7.37 -5.25
CA VAL A 158 -6.50 -6.81 -3.92
C VAL A 158 -6.53 -5.29 -3.96
N GLU A 159 -7.38 -4.69 -3.15
CA GLU A 159 -7.43 -3.23 -2.97
C GLU A 159 -7.06 -2.85 -1.54
N THR A 160 -6.12 -1.91 -1.39
CA THR A 160 -5.78 -1.39 -0.06
C THR A 160 -5.46 0.10 0.01
N THR A 161 -5.75 0.73 1.15
CA THR A 161 -5.35 2.13 1.37
C THR A 161 -3.92 2.25 1.91
N SER A 162 -3.56 1.46 2.92
CA SER A 162 -2.29 1.59 3.64
C SER A 162 -1.63 0.26 4.00
N GLY A 163 -2.26 -0.87 3.66
CA GLY A 163 -1.75 -2.20 3.90
C GLY A 163 -0.53 -2.53 3.03
N ALA A 164 0.37 -3.37 3.56
CA ALA A 164 1.34 -4.04 2.70
C ALA A 164 0.67 -5.26 2.05
N VAL A 165 0.96 -5.49 0.78
CA VAL A 165 0.46 -6.64 0.02
C VAL A 165 1.65 -7.51 -0.36
N ASP A 166 1.61 -8.77 0.03
CA ASP A 166 2.62 -9.78 -0.29
C ASP A 166 1.91 -10.95 -0.96
N VAL A 167 2.21 -11.21 -2.23
CA VAL A 167 1.67 -12.32 -3.02
C VAL A 167 2.83 -13.20 -3.42
N SER A 168 2.77 -14.47 -3.06
CA SER A 168 3.84 -15.44 -3.29
C SER A 168 3.32 -16.72 -3.94
N GLU A 169 4.06 -17.23 -4.93
CA GLU A 169 3.77 -18.49 -5.63
C GLU A 169 2.33 -18.55 -6.18
N HIS A 170 1.91 -17.54 -6.94
CA HIS A 170 0.53 -17.41 -7.42
C HIS A 170 0.40 -17.79 -8.90
N SER A 171 -0.56 -18.64 -9.24
CA SER A 171 -0.87 -18.99 -10.64
C SER A 171 -2.25 -18.47 -11.04
N GLY A 172 -2.30 -17.54 -12.00
CA GLY A 172 -3.52 -16.85 -12.42
C GLY A 172 -3.31 -15.34 -12.59
N ALA A 173 -4.36 -14.60 -12.94
CA ALA A 173 -4.24 -13.15 -13.04
C ALA A 173 -4.17 -12.52 -11.63
N VAL A 174 -3.32 -11.49 -11.49
CA VAL A 174 -3.19 -10.69 -10.27
C VAL A 174 -3.43 -9.22 -10.60
N ASP A 175 -4.32 -8.59 -9.84
CA ASP A 175 -4.59 -7.16 -9.89
C ASP A 175 -4.47 -6.57 -8.48
N VAL A 176 -3.55 -5.63 -8.28
CA VAL A 176 -3.33 -5.00 -6.96
C VAL A 176 -3.40 -3.48 -7.09
N GLU A 177 -4.32 -2.87 -6.34
CA GLU A 177 -4.42 -1.43 -6.19
C GLU A 177 -4.10 -1.00 -4.76
N SER A 178 -3.19 -0.03 -4.61
CA SER A 178 -2.82 0.49 -3.30
C SER A 178 -2.65 2.01 -3.28
N VAL A 179 -3.18 2.72 -2.29
CA VAL A 179 -2.85 4.15 -2.14
C VAL A 179 -1.44 4.31 -1.54
N SER A 180 -1.12 3.51 -0.53
CA SER A 180 0.18 3.54 0.14
C SER A 180 0.50 2.17 0.68
N GLY A 181 1.75 1.74 0.56
CA GLY A 181 2.15 0.41 1.00
C GLY A 181 3.24 -0.15 0.11
N ASN A 182 3.87 -1.21 0.56
CA ASN A 182 4.72 -1.99 -0.31
C ASN A 182 3.88 -3.10 -0.93
N VAL A 183 3.99 -3.26 -2.23
CA VAL A 183 3.40 -4.36 -2.99
C VAL A 183 4.54 -5.26 -3.43
N VAL A 184 4.48 -6.53 -3.04
CA VAL A 184 5.44 -7.56 -3.42
C VAL A 184 4.67 -8.65 -4.14
N LEU A 185 5.01 -8.87 -5.40
CA LEU A 185 4.55 -9.97 -6.23
C LEU A 185 5.76 -10.87 -6.47
N ASP A 186 5.82 -12.03 -5.82
CA ASP A 186 6.95 -12.96 -5.91
C ASP A 186 6.53 -14.29 -6.53
N GLY A 187 7.10 -14.61 -7.70
CA GLY A 187 6.77 -15.85 -8.42
C GLY A 187 5.32 -15.90 -8.90
N VAL A 188 4.85 -14.83 -9.54
CA VAL A 188 3.54 -14.80 -10.20
C VAL A 188 3.62 -15.46 -11.58
N GLU A 189 2.76 -16.44 -11.84
CA GLU A 189 2.58 -17.10 -13.14
C GLU A 189 1.25 -16.66 -13.76
N GLY A 190 1.27 -15.62 -14.59
CA GLY A 190 0.05 -15.04 -15.17
C GLY A 190 0.16 -13.56 -15.50
N ALA A 191 -0.95 -12.94 -15.88
CA ALA A 191 -1.00 -11.49 -16.10
C ALA A 191 -0.96 -10.76 -14.75
N ALA A 192 -0.03 -9.83 -14.57
CA ALA A 192 0.14 -9.09 -13.33
C ALA A 192 -0.07 -7.58 -13.54
N ARG A 193 -0.96 -6.98 -12.75
CA ARG A 193 -1.13 -5.51 -12.66
C ARG A 193 -0.91 -5.04 -11.24
N ALA A 194 -0.14 -3.97 -11.08
CA ALA A 194 0.05 -3.34 -9.78
C ALA A 194 0.09 -1.82 -9.90
N HIS A 195 -0.79 -1.16 -9.15
CA HIS A 195 -0.93 0.29 -9.16
C HIS A 195 -0.74 0.83 -7.74
N THR A 196 0.18 1.80 -7.56
CA THR A 196 0.30 2.48 -6.27
C THR A 196 0.58 3.97 -6.33
N VAL A 197 -0.01 4.77 -5.44
CA VAL A 197 0.35 6.20 -5.36
C VAL A 197 1.76 6.35 -4.76
N SER A 198 2.09 5.61 -3.70
CA SER A 198 3.38 5.74 -3.02
C SER A 198 3.81 4.46 -2.30
N GLY A 199 5.12 4.24 -2.19
CA GLY A 199 5.69 3.05 -1.57
C GLY A 199 6.71 2.40 -2.49
N ARG A 200 6.65 1.08 -2.60
CA ARG A 200 7.48 0.29 -3.51
C ARG A 200 6.66 -0.84 -4.13
N ILE A 201 6.82 -1.05 -5.42
CA ILE A 201 6.36 -2.25 -6.11
C ILE A 201 7.59 -3.12 -6.38
N THR A 202 7.54 -4.39 -6.00
CA THR A 202 8.51 -5.41 -6.40
C THR A 202 7.76 -6.53 -7.11
N ALA A 203 8.20 -6.91 -8.31
CA ALA A 203 7.54 -7.94 -9.10
C ALA A 203 8.55 -8.94 -9.69
N SER A 204 8.32 -10.23 -9.49
CA SER A 204 9.04 -11.34 -10.12
C SER A 204 8.02 -12.38 -10.61
N GLY A 205 8.35 -13.08 -11.70
CA GLY A 205 7.43 -14.07 -12.27
C GLY A 205 7.49 -14.18 -13.78
N GLU A 206 6.47 -14.81 -14.36
CA GLU A 206 6.33 -14.98 -15.80
C GLU A 206 4.87 -14.89 -16.25
N GLY A 207 4.62 -14.35 -17.44
CA GLY A 207 3.25 -14.26 -17.96
C GLY A 207 3.11 -13.48 -19.26
N PRO A 208 1.88 -13.25 -19.73
CA PRO A 208 1.65 -12.49 -20.97
C PRO A 208 1.83 -10.98 -20.80
N LEU A 209 1.71 -10.45 -19.58
CA LEU A 209 1.71 -9.01 -19.31
C LEU A 209 2.17 -8.71 -17.89
N LEU A 210 3.06 -7.72 -17.75
CA LEU A 210 3.29 -6.97 -16.52
C LEU A 210 2.90 -5.50 -16.73
N ASP A 211 1.93 -4.99 -15.99
CA ASP A 211 1.53 -3.57 -16.02
C ASP A 211 1.67 -2.96 -14.62
N VAL A 212 2.69 -2.11 -14.45
CA VAL A 212 3.01 -1.51 -13.15
C VAL A 212 2.99 0.00 -13.25
N SER A 213 2.22 0.67 -12.39
CA SER A 213 2.15 2.13 -12.42
C SER A 213 2.23 2.76 -11.03
N SER A 214 2.84 3.95 -10.97
CA SER A 214 2.89 4.71 -9.72
C SER A 214 2.95 6.23 -9.86
N THR A 215 2.66 6.95 -8.77
CA THR A 215 2.89 8.41 -8.72
C THR A 215 4.24 8.75 -8.11
N SER A 216 4.61 8.10 -7.02
CA SER A 216 5.80 8.45 -6.23
C SER A 216 6.50 7.23 -5.63
N ALA A 217 6.37 6.06 -6.27
CA ALA A 217 6.94 4.81 -5.78
C ALA A 217 8.19 4.39 -6.56
N GLU A 218 9.01 3.55 -5.93
CA GLU A 218 10.08 2.81 -6.61
C GLU A 218 9.47 1.53 -7.20
N ILE A 219 9.76 1.24 -8.46
CA ILE A 219 9.29 0.02 -9.14
C ILE A 219 10.51 -0.84 -9.47
N LEU A 220 10.56 -2.05 -8.91
CA LEU A 220 11.61 -3.04 -9.15
C LEU A 220 10.99 -4.30 -9.73
N ALA A 221 11.22 -4.54 -11.01
CA ALA A 221 10.81 -5.75 -11.71
C ALA A 221 12.00 -6.30 -12.50
N GLU A 222 13.06 -6.71 -11.79
CA GLU A 222 14.33 -7.15 -12.38
C GLU A 222 14.28 -8.59 -12.93
N ASP A 223 13.36 -9.40 -12.42
CA ASP A 223 13.25 -10.84 -12.67
C ASP A 223 11.83 -11.21 -13.14
N PHE A 224 11.23 -10.42 -14.04
CA PHE A 224 9.93 -10.70 -14.62
C PHE A 224 10.05 -10.98 -16.12
N THR A 225 9.48 -12.10 -16.58
CA THR A 225 9.47 -12.46 -18.00
C THR A 225 8.08 -12.30 -18.59
N ALA A 226 7.90 -11.42 -19.57
CA ALA A 226 6.60 -11.23 -20.20
C ALA A 226 6.65 -10.87 -21.67
N ASP A 227 5.61 -11.22 -22.44
CA ASP A 227 5.49 -10.71 -23.81
C ASP A 227 5.52 -9.18 -23.82
N GLU A 228 4.82 -8.56 -22.87
CA GLU A 228 4.71 -7.12 -22.73
C GLU A 228 4.94 -6.65 -21.29
N ILE A 229 5.84 -5.69 -21.11
CA ILE A 229 6.09 -5.00 -19.85
C ILE A 229 5.76 -3.51 -20.03
N ARG A 230 4.77 -3.02 -19.27
CA ARG A 230 4.43 -1.59 -19.18
C ARG A 230 4.76 -1.08 -17.78
N ALA A 231 5.54 -0.01 -17.72
CA ALA A 231 5.95 0.60 -16.46
C ALA A 231 5.78 2.13 -16.50
N GLU A 232 4.91 2.66 -15.65
CA GLU A 232 4.65 4.10 -15.59
C GLU A 232 4.98 4.68 -14.21
N SER A 233 5.67 5.82 -14.15
CA SER A 233 5.87 6.53 -12.89
C SER A 233 5.92 8.05 -13.06
N VAL A 234 5.14 8.81 -12.29
CA VAL A 234 5.31 10.28 -12.30
C VAL A 234 6.66 10.67 -11.68
N SER A 235 6.99 10.07 -10.54
CA SER A 235 8.26 10.26 -9.86
C SER A 235 8.70 8.98 -9.18
N GLY A 236 9.95 8.58 -9.35
CA GLY A 236 10.42 7.29 -8.86
C GLY A 236 11.49 6.70 -9.77
N ALA A 237 12.26 5.75 -9.25
CA ALA A 237 13.15 4.96 -10.09
C ALA A 237 12.39 3.75 -10.64
N LEU A 238 12.63 3.45 -11.90
CA LEU A 238 12.17 2.22 -12.55
C LEU A 238 13.39 1.34 -12.78
N GLU A 239 13.40 0.16 -12.17
CA GLU A 239 14.40 -0.88 -12.41
C GLU A 239 13.69 -2.09 -12.98
N LEU A 240 13.84 -2.28 -14.30
CA LEU A 240 13.15 -3.29 -15.08
C LEU A 240 14.17 -4.27 -15.65
N GLY A 241 13.83 -5.55 -15.66
CA GLY A 241 14.64 -6.60 -16.26
C GLY A 241 13.93 -7.93 -16.37
N GLY A 242 14.67 -8.93 -16.85
CA GLY A 242 14.14 -10.22 -17.27
C GLY A 242 14.02 -10.32 -18.79
N GLY A 243 13.13 -11.18 -19.26
CA GLY A 243 12.88 -11.39 -20.68
C GLY A 243 11.62 -10.67 -21.16
N PHE A 244 11.67 -9.99 -22.30
CA PHE A 244 10.47 -9.39 -22.88
C PHE A 244 10.48 -9.31 -24.39
N THR A 245 9.29 -9.32 -25.00
CA THR A 245 9.17 -8.99 -26.44
C THR A 245 9.05 -7.48 -26.61
N THR A 246 8.22 -6.83 -25.79
CA THR A 246 8.03 -5.37 -25.78
C THR A 246 8.14 -4.82 -24.36
N LEU A 247 8.98 -3.80 -24.17
CA LEU A 247 9.05 -3.01 -22.95
C LEU A 247 8.72 -1.55 -23.25
N GLU A 248 7.74 -1.01 -22.53
CA GLU A 248 7.37 0.41 -22.56
C GLU A 248 7.50 0.99 -21.14
N ALA A 249 8.44 1.92 -20.94
CA ALA A 249 8.64 2.57 -19.65
C ALA A 249 8.54 4.09 -19.79
N VAL A 250 7.63 4.71 -19.03
CA VAL A 250 7.40 6.15 -19.06
C VAL A 250 7.57 6.75 -17.68
N THR A 251 8.37 7.81 -17.56
CA THR A 251 8.44 8.58 -16.34
C THR A 251 8.54 10.09 -16.55
N THR A 252 7.99 10.89 -15.62
CA THR A 252 8.22 12.35 -15.68
C THR A 252 9.53 12.72 -15.00
N SER A 253 9.78 12.18 -13.80
CA SER A 253 10.97 12.50 -13.02
C SER A 253 11.54 11.26 -12.34
N GLY A 254 12.52 10.63 -12.97
CA GLY A 254 12.99 9.32 -12.53
C GLY A 254 14.14 8.81 -13.36
N ALA A 255 15.05 8.07 -12.73
CA ALA A 255 16.02 7.28 -13.48
C ALA A 255 15.34 5.97 -13.91
N VAL A 256 15.58 5.56 -15.14
CA VAL A 256 15.09 4.29 -15.67
C VAL A 256 16.30 3.41 -15.98
N ARG A 257 16.29 2.20 -15.42
CA ARG A 257 17.24 1.14 -15.75
C ARG A 257 16.47 -0.02 -16.34
N ALA A 258 16.75 -0.37 -17.58
CA ALA A 258 16.21 -1.54 -18.25
C ALA A 258 17.34 -2.51 -18.56
N ARG A 259 17.24 -3.77 -18.15
CA ARG A 259 18.29 -4.79 -18.36
C ARG A 259 17.69 -6.07 -18.89
N THR A 260 18.12 -6.53 -20.05
CA THR A 260 17.73 -7.84 -20.57
C THR A 260 18.93 -8.55 -21.18
N THR A 261 18.92 -9.88 -21.10
CA THR A 261 19.85 -10.76 -21.80
C THR A 261 19.19 -11.51 -22.95
N ASP A 262 17.88 -11.38 -23.08
CA ASP A 262 17.07 -12.08 -24.08
C ASP A 262 16.83 -11.19 -25.30
N PRO A 263 16.60 -11.78 -26.48
CA PRO A 263 16.17 -11.03 -27.65
C PRO A 263 14.80 -10.38 -27.42
N PHE A 264 14.59 -9.18 -27.97
CA PHE A 264 13.36 -8.41 -27.86
C PHE A 264 13.05 -7.68 -29.18
N ASP A 265 11.79 -7.35 -29.42
CA ASP A 265 11.37 -6.59 -30.60
C ASP A 265 11.42 -5.08 -30.36
N LEU A 266 10.99 -4.62 -29.17
CA LEU A 266 10.92 -3.20 -28.81
C LEU A 266 11.33 -2.94 -27.36
N LEU A 267 12.26 -2.01 -27.17
CA LEU A 267 12.57 -1.37 -25.89
C LEU A 267 12.33 0.14 -26.05
N SER A 268 11.25 0.65 -25.45
CA SER A 268 10.86 2.06 -25.47
C SER A 268 10.94 2.64 -24.05
N VAL A 269 11.77 3.67 -23.87
CA VAL A 269 11.91 4.37 -22.58
C VAL A 269 11.82 5.87 -22.79
N GLU A 270 10.89 6.51 -22.09
CA GLU A 270 10.67 7.94 -22.14
C GLU A 270 10.76 8.56 -20.75
N THR A 271 11.62 9.59 -20.59
CA THR A 271 11.70 10.38 -19.37
C THR A 271 11.74 11.88 -19.64
N VAL A 272 11.10 12.72 -18.84
CA VAL A 272 11.29 14.18 -18.97
C VAL A 272 12.58 14.60 -18.28
N SER A 273 12.77 14.16 -17.03
CA SER A 273 13.95 14.48 -16.22
C SER A 273 14.48 13.24 -15.54
N GLY A 274 15.67 12.80 -15.95
CA GLY A 274 16.31 11.61 -15.41
C GLY A 274 17.19 10.91 -16.43
N GLY A 275 18.09 10.07 -15.93
CA GLY A 275 18.97 9.27 -16.77
C GLY A 275 18.30 7.97 -17.18
N VAL A 276 18.54 7.55 -18.42
CA VAL A 276 18.16 6.23 -18.88
C VAL A 276 19.43 5.40 -19.08
N VAL A 277 19.42 4.19 -18.53
CA VAL A 277 20.43 3.17 -18.79
C VAL A 277 19.73 1.93 -19.30
N ALA A 278 20.01 1.53 -20.54
CA ALA A 278 19.57 0.27 -21.10
C ALA A 278 20.76 -0.66 -21.29
N THR A 279 20.71 -1.87 -20.73
CA THR A 279 21.68 -2.95 -20.97
C THR A 279 20.99 -4.04 -21.77
N VAL A 280 21.50 -4.34 -22.95
CA VAL A 280 20.89 -5.24 -23.94
C VAL A 280 21.91 -6.27 -24.42
N PRO A 281 21.52 -7.43 -24.97
CA PRO A 281 22.50 -8.39 -25.48
C PRO A 281 23.36 -7.83 -26.63
N ASP A 282 24.54 -8.40 -26.85
CA ASP A 282 25.40 -8.07 -27.99
C ASP A 282 24.63 -8.27 -29.32
N GLY A 283 24.50 -7.20 -30.13
CA GLY A 283 23.74 -7.25 -31.37
C GLY A 283 23.77 -5.96 -32.18
N GLU A 284 23.10 -5.97 -33.32
CA GLU A 284 22.78 -4.78 -34.11
C GLU A 284 21.33 -4.38 -33.87
N TYR A 285 21.08 -3.10 -33.57
CA TYR A 285 19.76 -2.59 -33.25
C TYR A 285 19.40 -1.37 -34.11
N GLU A 286 18.12 -1.15 -34.32
CA GLU A 286 17.62 0.16 -34.74
C GLU A 286 17.49 1.06 -33.50
N VAL A 287 18.49 1.91 -33.28
CA VAL A 287 18.53 2.79 -32.10
C VAL A 287 18.07 4.20 -32.48
N THR A 288 16.99 4.66 -31.86
CA THR A 288 16.62 6.07 -31.81
C THR A 288 16.76 6.58 -30.38
N GLY A 289 17.19 7.82 -30.24
CA GLY A 289 17.26 8.41 -28.90
C GLY A 289 17.68 9.86 -28.88
N GLU A 290 16.84 10.65 -28.23
CA GLU A 290 17.01 12.08 -28.07
C GLU A 290 17.36 12.44 -26.62
N SER A 291 18.35 13.32 -26.46
CA SER A 291 18.61 14.02 -25.20
C SER A 291 18.76 15.49 -25.53
N VAL A 292 17.85 16.33 -25.05
CA VAL A 292 17.88 17.78 -25.34
C VAL A 292 19.00 18.46 -24.54
N SER A 293 19.09 18.15 -23.24
CA SER A 293 20.17 18.62 -22.36
C SER A 293 20.82 17.48 -21.58
N GLY A 294 21.73 16.76 -22.23
CA GLY A 294 22.50 15.68 -21.61
C GLY A 294 23.49 15.02 -22.57
N GLN A 295 24.15 13.97 -22.08
CA GLN A 295 25.07 13.17 -22.89
C GLN A 295 24.35 11.96 -23.48
N ARG A 296 24.78 11.53 -24.66
CA ARG A 296 24.31 10.30 -25.30
C ARG A 296 25.52 9.41 -25.54
N ASP A 297 25.42 8.18 -25.09
CA ASP A 297 26.46 7.17 -25.23
C ASP A 297 25.80 5.85 -25.67
N PHE A 298 26.01 5.47 -26.92
CA PHE A 298 25.47 4.25 -27.50
C PHE A 298 26.63 3.29 -27.76
N GLY A 299 26.77 2.28 -26.91
CA GLY A 299 27.81 1.26 -26.96
C GLY A 299 27.46 0.04 -27.80
N VAL A 300 26.34 0.07 -28.54
CA VAL A 300 25.80 -1.05 -29.34
C VAL A 300 25.95 -0.81 -30.84
N GLY A 301 25.88 -1.88 -31.65
CA GLY A 301 25.88 -1.78 -33.10
C GLY A 301 24.60 -1.12 -33.62
N THR A 302 24.72 -0.04 -34.40
CA THR A 302 23.56 0.65 -35.01
C THR A 302 23.45 0.26 -36.47
N GLY A 303 22.48 -0.59 -36.82
CA GLY A 303 22.51 -1.29 -38.11
C GLY A 303 21.24 -2.05 -38.49
N GLY A 304 20.04 -1.55 -38.19
CA GLY A 304 18.78 -2.13 -38.69
C GLY A 304 18.60 -3.63 -38.41
N GLY A 305 19.02 -4.07 -37.22
CA GLY A 305 19.09 -5.47 -36.82
C GLY A 305 17.88 -5.95 -35.99
N ASP A 306 18.17 -6.80 -35.01
CA ASP A 306 17.24 -7.77 -34.42
C ASP A 306 16.14 -7.19 -33.51
N GLY A 307 16.19 -5.89 -33.20
CA GLY A 307 15.20 -5.19 -32.37
C GLY A 307 15.33 -3.66 -32.45
N ARG A 308 14.30 -2.97 -31.97
CA ARG A 308 14.23 -1.50 -31.92
C ARG A 308 14.42 -0.99 -30.49
N ILE A 309 15.27 0.02 -30.35
CA ILE A 309 15.55 0.71 -29.08
C ILE A 309 15.20 2.19 -29.26
N ASP A 310 14.17 2.66 -28.56
CA ASP A 310 13.74 4.06 -28.55
C ASP A 310 13.93 4.63 -27.15
N VAL A 311 14.92 5.51 -26.96
CA VAL A 311 15.24 6.03 -25.62
C VAL A 311 15.34 7.54 -25.62
N ASN A 312 14.37 8.19 -24.98
CA ASN A 312 14.22 9.65 -25.02
C ASN A 312 14.27 10.27 -23.62
N THR A 313 15.06 11.34 -23.49
CA THR A 313 15.07 12.21 -22.31
C THR A 313 15.06 13.68 -22.70
N THR A 314 14.32 14.54 -21.98
CA THR A 314 14.50 15.99 -22.19
C THR A 314 15.76 16.47 -21.45
N SER A 315 15.91 16.09 -20.18
CA SER A 315 17.05 16.48 -19.35
C SER A 315 17.60 15.27 -18.61
N GLY A 316 18.74 14.76 -19.08
CA GLY A 316 19.41 13.60 -18.49
C GLY A 316 20.33 12.89 -19.48
N THR A 317 21.10 11.93 -18.96
CA THR A 317 22.00 11.12 -19.78
C THR A 317 21.25 9.91 -20.32
N VAL A 318 21.45 9.61 -21.60
CA VAL A 318 21.03 8.34 -22.20
C VAL A 318 22.27 7.49 -22.42
N ARG A 319 22.25 6.28 -21.86
CA ARG A 319 23.28 5.26 -22.07
C ARG A 319 22.62 3.97 -22.53
N VAL A 320 23.09 3.43 -23.64
CA VAL A 320 22.75 2.06 -24.08
C VAL A 320 24.05 1.29 -24.18
N GLU A 321 24.14 0.15 -23.50
CA GLU A 321 25.34 -0.69 -23.44
C GLU A 321 24.99 -2.17 -23.60
N SER A 322 26.01 -2.95 -23.94
CA SER A 322 25.97 -4.42 -24.11
C SER A 322 26.77 -5.12 -23.03
#